data_AF-A0A927G973-F1
#
_entry.id   AF-A0A927G973-F1
#
_cell.length_a   1.000
_cell.length_b   1.000
_cell.length_c   1.000
_cell.angle_alpha   90.00
_cell.angle_beta   90.00
_cell.angle_gamma   90.00
#
_symmetry.space_group_name_H-M   'P 1'
#
loop_
_entity.id
_entity.type
_entity.pdbx_description
1 polymer ?
#
loop_
_entity_poly.entity_id
_entity_poly.type
_entity_poly.pdbx_seq_one_letter_code
_entity_poly.pdbx_strand_id
1 'polypeptide(L)'
;MSSDLLRLSSLFVRTLREDPADAEVASHRLLVRAGYIRRAAPGIYTWLPLGLRVLAKVEAVVREEMTAAGAQEVHFPALLPREPYETTGRWTEYGPNLFRLTDRKDGDYLLAPTHEEMFTLLVKDLYSSYKDLPVTLFQIQTKYRDEARPRAGLIRGREFVMKDAYSFDTTDAGLDASYAAQRAAYQRIFDRLGLEYVVVAATSGAMGGSRSEEFLTPTPIGEDTFVRSPGGYAANVEAVVTPVPEAIDATDAPAAHVEETPGTPTIDSLVAFANAHHARDDRPWTAADTLKNVVLAVTHPDGRREIVVVGLPGDRGVDLKRAGAAFEPAEVEPATDADFAAHPELVKGYIGPRAFGPSVADERPQVDESVADNVTARQPVRYLLDPRVVSGTRWITGADEDGRHVFDLVAGRDFSADGAIEAAEVRAGDPAPDGSGPLELARGIEIGHIFQLGRKYAQALGLTVLDENGKQVVVTMGSYGIGVTRVLAALAEANHDDAGLAWPAHVAPAHVHVVATGKDAAVFEEAERISGELVARGVEVIYDDRPKVSPGVKFKDAELLGVPVLLVVGRGLADGVVELRARMGEAEQAPVADAVDRAVERVQQLLG
;
A
#
# COMPACT_ATOMS: atom_id res chain seq x y z
N MET A 1 -40.46 -12.90 1.19
CA MET A 1 -39.84 -12.56 2.48
C MET A 1 -38.92 -11.38 2.20
N SER A 2 -39.13 -10.25 2.85
CA SER A 2 -38.27 -9.07 2.66
C SER A 2 -36.80 -9.46 2.88
N SER A 3 -35.89 -9.01 2.01
CA SER A 3 -34.44 -9.22 2.11
C SER A 3 -33.81 -8.63 3.39
N ASP A 4 -34.61 -7.89 4.15
CA ASP A 4 -34.16 -7.05 5.25
C ASP A 4 -34.44 -7.66 6.62
N LEU A 5 -35.12 -8.83 6.69
CA LEU A 5 -35.23 -9.65 7.90
C LEU A 5 -34.37 -10.92 7.79
N LEU A 6 -33.23 -10.94 8.47
CA LEU A 6 -32.34 -12.09 8.55
C LEU A 6 -32.61 -12.88 9.83
N ARG A 7 -33.02 -14.14 9.72
CA ARG A 7 -33.20 -15.03 10.88
C ARG A 7 -31.92 -15.78 11.17
N LEU A 8 -31.40 -15.67 12.39
CA LEU A 8 -30.14 -16.31 12.76
C LEU A 8 -30.24 -17.84 12.80
N SER A 9 -31.44 -18.40 12.97
CA SER A 9 -31.68 -19.86 12.92
C SER A 9 -31.49 -20.48 11.52
N SER A 10 -31.68 -19.70 10.44
CA SER A 10 -31.57 -20.15 9.05
C SER A 10 -30.43 -19.50 8.28
N LEU A 11 -29.88 -18.38 8.78
CA LEU A 11 -28.73 -17.71 8.20
C LEU A 11 -27.50 -18.64 8.25
N PHE A 12 -26.82 -18.76 7.11
CA PHE A 12 -25.55 -19.48 7.03
C PHE A 12 -24.43 -18.66 7.69
N VAL A 13 -24.39 -18.66 9.02
CA VAL A 13 -23.37 -18.02 9.83
C VAL A 13 -23.00 -18.92 10.99
N ARG A 14 -21.70 -19.04 11.26
CA ARG A 14 -21.18 -19.80 12.39
C ARG A 14 -20.02 -19.04 13.01
N THR A 15 -20.25 -18.52 14.21
CA THR A 15 -19.24 -17.82 14.99
C THR A 15 -18.21 -18.79 15.57
N LEU A 16 -17.00 -18.30 15.79
CA LEU A 16 -15.91 -19.06 16.42
C LEU A 16 -15.54 -18.42 17.76
N ARG A 17 -15.24 -19.28 18.74
CA ARG A 17 -14.82 -18.86 20.09
C ARG A 17 -13.34 -18.48 20.14
N GLU A 18 -12.52 -19.19 19.40
CA GLU A 18 -11.07 -19.05 19.36
C GLU A 18 -10.66 -18.33 18.08
N ASP A 19 -9.54 -17.62 18.14
CA ASP A 19 -8.97 -16.97 16.98
C ASP A 19 -8.38 -18.00 16.00
N PRO A 20 -8.42 -17.72 14.68
CA PRO A 20 -7.69 -18.52 13.71
C PRO A 20 -6.19 -18.44 13.99
N ALA A 21 -5.50 -19.58 13.93
CA ALA A 21 -4.07 -19.67 14.25
C ALA A 21 -3.17 -18.82 13.33
N ASP A 22 -3.64 -18.49 12.13
CA ASP A 22 -2.95 -17.76 11.07
C ASP A 22 -3.35 -16.27 10.99
N ALA A 23 -4.15 -15.78 11.93
CA ALA A 23 -4.67 -14.42 11.90
C ALA A 23 -3.91 -13.46 12.84
N GLU A 24 -3.15 -12.54 12.26
CA GLU A 24 -2.23 -11.65 12.98
C GLU A 24 -2.87 -10.32 13.40
N VAL A 25 -3.86 -9.81 12.64
CA VAL A 25 -4.51 -8.50 12.84
C VAL A 25 -5.96 -8.64 13.29
N ALA A 26 -6.50 -7.60 13.92
CA ALA A 26 -7.84 -7.65 14.52
C ALA A 26 -8.93 -7.87 13.47
N SER A 27 -8.90 -7.11 12.37
CA SER A 27 -9.83 -7.25 11.24
C SER A 27 -9.88 -8.69 10.71
N HIS A 28 -8.73 -9.30 10.45
CA HIS A 28 -8.68 -10.69 9.98
C HIS A 28 -9.26 -11.67 10.99
N ARG A 29 -8.83 -11.59 12.26
CA ARG A 29 -9.32 -12.46 13.35
C ARG A 29 -10.83 -12.34 13.50
N LEU A 30 -11.34 -11.12 13.56
CA LEU A 30 -12.75 -10.83 13.81
C LEU A 30 -13.65 -11.16 12.62
N LEU A 31 -13.26 -10.83 11.39
CA LEU A 31 -14.04 -11.19 10.19
C LEU A 31 -14.17 -12.71 10.03
N VAL A 32 -13.13 -13.47 10.36
CA VAL A 32 -13.21 -14.93 10.40
C VAL A 32 -14.07 -15.38 11.59
N ARG A 33 -13.80 -14.92 12.82
CA ARG A 33 -14.56 -15.34 14.00
C ARG A 33 -16.04 -15.03 13.92
N ALA A 34 -16.42 -13.88 13.36
CA ALA A 34 -17.80 -13.45 13.18
C ALA A 34 -18.49 -14.15 12.00
N GLY A 35 -17.77 -14.92 11.18
CA GLY A 35 -18.34 -15.66 10.07
C GLY A 35 -18.70 -14.78 8.86
N TYR A 36 -17.90 -13.74 8.59
CA TYR A 36 -18.02 -12.91 7.39
C TYR A 36 -17.21 -13.50 6.23
N ILE A 37 -16.07 -14.11 6.54
CA ILE A 37 -15.20 -14.78 5.56
C ILE A 37 -14.68 -16.12 6.09
N ARG A 38 -14.23 -16.98 5.18
CA ARG A 38 -13.52 -18.22 5.46
C ARG A 38 -12.31 -18.33 4.54
N ARG A 39 -11.17 -18.77 5.07
CA ARG A 39 -9.97 -18.99 4.26
C ARG A 39 -10.19 -20.20 3.35
N ALA A 40 -9.98 -20.03 2.04
CA ALA A 40 -10.00 -21.12 1.06
C ALA A 40 -8.57 -21.58 0.71
N ALA A 41 -7.63 -20.63 0.62
CA ALA A 41 -6.20 -20.86 0.41
C ALA A 41 -5.41 -19.67 1.00
N PRO A 42 -4.06 -19.71 1.09
CA PRO A 42 -3.28 -18.51 1.46
C PRO A 42 -3.66 -17.30 0.60
N GLY A 43 -4.11 -16.21 1.23
CA GLY A 43 -4.54 -14.98 0.56
C GLY A 43 -5.84 -15.07 -0.25
N ILE A 44 -6.63 -16.15 -0.13
CA ILE A 44 -7.87 -16.35 -0.90
C ILE A 44 -8.99 -16.72 0.06
N TYR A 45 -10.10 -15.98 0.01
CA TYR A 45 -11.19 -16.07 0.98
C TYR A 45 -12.54 -16.30 0.32
N THR A 46 -13.32 -17.20 0.90
CA THR A 46 -14.75 -17.35 0.62
C THR A 46 -15.54 -16.31 1.41
N TRP A 47 -16.38 -15.57 0.71
CA TRP A 47 -17.30 -14.61 1.31
C TRP A 47 -18.58 -15.30 1.80
N LEU A 48 -18.96 -15.03 3.04
CA LEU A 48 -20.19 -15.54 3.66
C LEU A 48 -21.30 -14.48 3.60
N PRO A 49 -22.58 -14.83 3.86
CA PRO A 49 -23.71 -13.93 3.62
C PRO A 49 -23.59 -12.55 4.27
N LEU A 50 -23.11 -12.46 5.52
CA LEU A 50 -22.93 -11.16 6.19
C LEU A 50 -21.78 -10.35 5.58
N GLY A 51 -20.69 -11.02 5.20
CA GLY A 51 -19.57 -10.40 4.48
C GLY A 51 -20.00 -9.81 3.14
N LEU A 52 -20.81 -10.55 2.36
CA LEU A 52 -21.34 -10.07 1.09
C LEU A 52 -22.27 -8.87 1.25
N ARG A 53 -23.06 -8.78 2.34
CA ARG A 53 -23.90 -7.61 2.60
C ARG A 53 -23.07 -6.36 2.86
N VAL A 54 -22.03 -6.46 3.71
CA VAL A 54 -21.13 -5.32 3.96
C VAL A 54 -20.37 -4.94 2.70
N LEU A 55 -19.84 -5.91 1.96
CA LEU A 55 -19.15 -5.68 0.69
C LEU A 55 -20.06 -4.92 -0.30
N ALA A 56 -21.30 -5.36 -0.48
CA ALA A 56 -22.26 -4.71 -1.38
C ALA A 56 -22.57 -3.25 -0.97
N LYS A 57 -22.63 -2.94 0.33
CA LYS A 57 -22.81 -1.57 0.83
C LYS A 57 -21.59 -0.69 0.54
N VAL A 58 -20.38 -1.21 0.71
CA VAL A 58 -19.15 -0.50 0.33
C VAL A 58 -19.10 -0.25 -1.19
N GLU A 59 -19.43 -1.26 -2.00
CA GLU A 59 -19.51 -1.13 -3.46
C GLU A 59 -20.57 -0.12 -3.90
N ALA A 60 -21.70 -0.03 -3.20
CA ALA A 60 -22.76 0.94 -3.49
C ALA A 60 -22.25 2.39 -3.31
N VAL A 61 -21.58 2.69 -2.19
CA VAL A 61 -20.98 4.01 -1.95
C VAL A 61 -19.96 4.36 -3.04
N VAL A 62 -19.08 3.41 -3.37
CA VAL A 62 -18.08 3.59 -4.43
C VAL A 62 -18.77 3.88 -5.77
N ARG A 63 -19.75 3.08 -6.16
CA ARG A 63 -20.46 3.23 -7.44
C ARG A 63 -21.18 4.58 -7.53
N GLU A 64 -21.89 4.98 -6.48
CA GLU A 64 -22.61 6.25 -6.42
C GLU A 64 -21.66 7.45 -6.63
N GLU A 65 -20.53 7.48 -5.93
CA GLU A 65 -19.58 8.60 -6.03
C GLU A 65 -18.82 8.63 -7.36
N MET A 66 -18.52 7.45 -7.93
CA MET A 66 -17.92 7.36 -9.26
C MET A 66 -18.90 7.83 -10.35
N THR A 67 -20.17 7.42 -10.27
CA THR A 67 -21.22 7.91 -11.18
C THR A 67 -21.45 9.41 -11.01
N ALA A 68 -21.47 9.93 -9.77
CA ALA A 68 -21.58 11.37 -9.50
C ALA A 68 -20.39 12.17 -10.05
N ALA A 69 -19.20 11.55 -10.12
CA ALA A 69 -18.02 12.13 -10.76
C ALA A 69 -18.02 12.02 -12.31
N GLY A 70 -19.09 11.48 -12.90
CA GLY A 70 -19.23 11.33 -14.36
C GLY A 70 -18.55 10.09 -14.95
N ALA A 71 -18.05 9.17 -14.12
CA ALA A 71 -17.49 7.91 -14.59
C ALA A 71 -18.60 6.90 -14.92
N GLN A 72 -18.39 6.10 -15.96
CA GLN A 72 -19.36 5.11 -16.44
C GLN A 72 -18.90 3.68 -16.14
N GLU A 73 -19.77 2.86 -15.56
CA GLU A 73 -19.41 1.49 -15.19
C GLU A 73 -19.43 0.55 -16.41
N VAL A 74 -18.36 -0.23 -16.56
CA VAL A 74 -18.19 -1.33 -17.51
C VAL A 74 -17.77 -2.58 -16.75
N HIS A 75 -17.71 -3.74 -17.40
CA HIS A 75 -17.26 -4.98 -16.76
C HIS A 75 -16.42 -5.83 -17.72
N PHE A 76 -15.15 -6.01 -17.38
CA PHE A 76 -14.21 -6.80 -18.19
C PHE A 76 -14.08 -8.24 -17.68
N PRO A 77 -13.70 -9.18 -18.56
CA PRO A 77 -13.32 -10.52 -18.12
C PRO A 77 -12.09 -10.48 -17.19
N ALA A 78 -11.99 -11.46 -16.29
CA ALA A 78 -10.81 -11.68 -15.47
C ALA A 78 -9.75 -12.55 -16.17
N LEU A 79 -10.17 -13.41 -17.10
CA LEU A 79 -9.28 -14.19 -17.94
C LEU A 79 -8.91 -13.34 -19.17
N LEU A 80 -7.66 -12.89 -19.26
CA LEU A 80 -7.21 -11.98 -20.31
C LEU A 80 -6.21 -12.67 -21.25
N PRO A 81 -6.21 -12.31 -22.55
CA PRO A 81 -5.22 -12.79 -23.51
C PRO A 81 -3.83 -12.19 -23.22
N ARG A 82 -2.76 -12.94 -23.55
CA ARG A 82 -1.37 -12.51 -23.37
C ARG A 82 -1.00 -11.29 -24.21
N GLU A 83 -1.50 -11.21 -25.45
CA GLU A 83 -0.98 -10.32 -26.50
C GLU A 83 -0.99 -8.82 -26.11
N PRO A 84 -2.05 -8.27 -25.48
CA PRO A 84 -2.02 -6.87 -25.05
C PRO A 84 -0.94 -6.60 -23.99
N TYR A 85 -0.74 -7.53 -23.04
CA TYR A 85 0.28 -7.42 -22.00
C TYR A 85 1.70 -7.57 -22.54
N GLU A 86 1.88 -8.40 -23.57
CA GLU A 86 3.16 -8.50 -24.27
C GLU A 86 3.47 -7.23 -25.05
N THR A 87 2.46 -6.64 -25.70
CA THR A 87 2.59 -5.36 -26.44
C THR A 87 2.99 -4.21 -25.52
N THR A 88 2.50 -4.19 -24.28
CA THR A 88 2.87 -3.18 -23.28
C THR A 88 4.14 -3.52 -22.50
N GLY A 89 4.79 -4.66 -22.78
CA GLY A 89 5.97 -5.17 -22.05
C GLY A 89 5.64 -5.80 -20.68
N ARG A 90 4.43 -5.59 -20.17
CA ARG A 90 3.99 -6.01 -18.84
C ARG A 90 3.83 -7.51 -18.67
N TRP A 91 3.76 -8.29 -19.75
CA TRP A 91 3.85 -9.74 -19.65
C TRP A 91 5.15 -10.18 -18.94
N THR A 92 6.25 -9.46 -19.17
CA THR A 92 7.56 -9.73 -18.57
C THR A 92 7.77 -8.89 -17.31
N GLU A 93 7.54 -7.58 -17.39
CA GLU A 93 7.83 -6.63 -16.28
C GLU A 93 7.03 -6.92 -15.00
N TYR A 94 5.83 -7.49 -15.09
CA TYR A 94 5.02 -7.84 -13.91
C TYR A 94 5.58 -9.05 -13.13
N GLY A 95 6.54 -9.77 -13.71
CA GLY A 95 7.31 -10.81 -13.03
C GLY A 95 6.46 -11.96 -12.48
N PRO A 96 6.80 -12.50 -11.29
CA PRO A 96 6.11 -13.64 -10.69
C PRO A 96 4.73 -13.29 -10.11
N ASN A 97 4.42 -12.00 -9.92
CA ASN A 97 3.10 -11.57 -9.41
C ASN A 97 1.96 -11.84 -10.40
N LEU A 98 2.27 -12.13 -11.67
CA LEU A 98 1.29 -12.41 -12.71
C LEU A 98 0.94 -13.90 -12.76
N PHE A 99 -0.32 -14.23 -12.45
CA PHE A 99 -0.85 -15.57 -12.71
C PHE A 99 -0.95 -15.81 -14.22
N ARG A 100 -0.17 -16.75 -14.73
CA ARG A 100 -0.17 -17.18 -16.13
C ARG A 100 -0.79 -18.57 -16.23
N LEU A 101 -1.57 -18.80 -17.27
CA LEU A 101 -2.17 -20.10 -17.55
C LEU A 101 -2.21 -20.36 -19.05
N THR A 102 -2.25 -21.65 -19.39
CA THR A 102 -2.37 -22.12 -20.76
C THR A 102 -3.68 -22.88 -20.90
N ASP A 103 -4.46 -22.58 -21.94
CA ASP A 103 -5.72 -23.29 -22.20
C ASP A 103 -5.49 -24.66 -22.87
N ARG A 104 -6.58 -25.39 -23.13
CA ARG A 104 -6.52 -26.73 -23.76
C ARG A 104 -6.10 -26.74 -25.24
N LYS A 105 -5.92 -25.57 -25.85
CA LYS A 105 -5.46 -25.36 -27.23
C LYS A 105 -4.07 -24.71 -27.25
N ASP A 106 -3.37 -24.73 -26.12
CA ASP A 106 -2.04 -24.14 -25.95
C ASP A 106 -2.04 -22.59 -26.11
N GLY A 107 -3.17 -21.93 -25.89
CA GLY A 107 -3.27 -20.48 -25.83
C GLY A 107 -2.84 -19.93 -24.48
N ASP A 108 -2.03 -18.88 -24.48
CA ASP A 108 -1.54 -18.22 -23.25
C ASP A 108 -2.51 -17.13 -22.77
N TYR A 109 -2.84 -17.20 -21.48
CA TYR A 109 -3.69 -16.23 -20.80
C TYR A 109 -3.10 -15.86 -19.44
N LEU A 110 -3.66 -14.82 -18.86
CA LEU A 110 -3.41 -14.39 -17.49
C LEU A 110 -4.72 -14.22 -16.73
N LEU A 111 -4.65 -14.30 -15.40
CA LEU A 111 -5.71 -13.76 -14.55
C LEU A 111 -5.40 -12.29 -14.26
N ALA A 112 -6.39 -11.42 -14.46
CA ALA A 112 -6.22 -9.98 -14.48
C ALA A 112 -5.70 -9.42 -13.14
N PRO A 113 -4.48 -8.85 -13.07
CA PRO A 113 -4.03 -8.11 -11.89
C PRO A 113 -4.55 -6.66 -11.87
N THR A 114 -4.93 -6.15 -13.05
CA THR A 114 -5.47 -4.82 -13.38
C THR A 114 -5.82 -4.80 -14.89
N HIS A 115 -6.30 -3.68 -15.45
CA HIS A 115 -6.94 -3.65 -16.76
C HIS A 115 -6.54 -2.49 -17.69
N GLU A 116 -5.37 -1.84 -17.50
CA GLU A 116 -4.93 -0.70 -18.35
C GLU A 116 -5.04 -1.02 -19.86
N GLU A 117 -4.55 -2.21 -20.25
CA GLU A 117 -4.58 -2.69 -21.62
C GLU A 117 -6.01 -2.81 -22.15
N MET A 118 -6.90 -3.38 -21.35
CA MET A 118 -8.26 -3.70 -21.77
C MET A 118 -9.13 -2.46 -21.91
N PHE A 119 -8.99 -1.49 -20.99
CA PHE A 119 -9.66 -0.20 -21.13
C PHE A 119 -9.13 0.58 -22.33
N THR A 120 -7.81 0.58 -22.55
CA THR A 120 -7.20 1.23 -23.73
C THR A 120 -7.75 0.66 -25.04
N LEU A 121 -7.82 -0.67 -25.14
CA LEU A 121 -8.33 -1.34 -26.33
C LEU A 121 -9.82 -1.10 -26.54
N LEU A 122 -10.63 -1.08 -25.48
CA LEU A 122 -12.06 -0.77 -25.59
C LEU A 122 -12.29 0.65 -26.14
N VAL A 123 -11.58 1.65 -25.61
CA VAL A 123 -11.71 3.03 -26.09
C VAL A 123 -11.19 3.14 -27.52
N LYS A 124 -10.08 2.48 -27.86
CA LYS A 124 -9.54 2.46 -29.24
C LYS A 124 -10.52 1.89 -30.25
N ASP A 125 -11.25 0.85 -29.89
CA ASP A 125 -12.22 0.22 -30.80
C ASP A 125 -13.44 1.11 -31.06
N LEU A 126 -13.87 1.87 -30.06
CA LEU A 126 -15.13 2.61 -30.11
C LEU A 126 -14.98 4.10 -30.42
N TYR A 127 -13.84 4.73 -30.07
CA TYR A 127 -13.67 6.18 -30.09
C TYR A 127 -12.60 6.57 -31.11
N SER A 128 -12.91 7.53 -31.99
CA SER A 128 -12.01 7.95 -33.08
C SER A 128 -11.84 9.47 -33.21
N SER A 129 -12.62 10.26 -32.48
CA SER A 129 -12.59 11.72 -32.54
C SER A 129 -12.37 12.33 -31.16
N TYR A 130 -11.73 13.50 -31.10
CA TYR A 130 -11.67 14.32 -29.88
C TYR A 130 -13.05 14.64 -29.31
N LYS A 131 -14.11 14.63 -30.13
CA LYS A 131 -15.49 14.92 -29.70
C LYS A 131 -16.07 13.85 -28.78
N ASP A 132 -15.49 12.65 -28.81
CA ASP A 132 -15.88 11.55 -27.92
C ASP A 132 -15.16 11.67 -26.56
N LEU A 133 -14.15 12.55 -26.44
CA LEU A 133 -13.32 12.72 -25.24
C LEU A 133 -13.57 14.09 -24.56
N PRO A 134 -13.44 14.19 -23.23
CA PRO A 134 -12.95 13.16 -22.32
C PRO A 134 -14.00 12.11 -21.96
N VAL A 135 -13.54 10.89 -21.65
CA VAL A 135 -14.38 9.83 -21.07
C VAL A 135 -13.66 9.21 -19.88
N THR A 136 -14.42 8.88 -18.83
CA THR A 136 -13.94 8.08 -17.70
C THR A 136 -14.79 6.83 -17.56
N LEU A 137 -14.14 5.68 -17.55
CA LEU A 137 -14.78 4.37 -17.39
C LEU A 137 -14.27 3.73 -16.10
N PHE A 138 -15.09 2.92 -15.43
CA PHE A 138 -14.66 2.15 -14.26
C PHE A 138 -15.33 0.79 -14.20
N GLN A 139 -14.80 -0.11 -13.38
CA GLN A 139 -15.45 -1.37 -13.02
C GLN A 139 -15.21 -1.67 -11.54
N ILE A 140 -16.07 -2.51 -10.96
CA ILE A 140 -15.80 -3.17 -9.67
C ILE A 140 -15.68 -4.67 -9.94
N GLN A 141 -14.47 -5.22 -9.83
CA GLN A 141 -14.16 -6.55 -10.34
C GLN A 141 -13.00 -7.22 -9.58
N THR A 142 -13.03 -8.56 -9.54
CA THR A 142 -12.02 -9.40 -8.88
C THR A 142 -10.67 -9.43 -9.62
N LYS A 143 -9.63 -8.99 -8.93
CA LYS A 143 -8.23 -9.01 -9.38
C LYS A 143 -7.47 -10.18 -8.78
N TYR A 144 -6.42 -10.58 -9.50
CA TYR A 144 -5.53 -11.67 -9.13
C TYR A 144 -4.07 -11.20 -9.15
N ARG A 145 -3.38 -11.33 -8.02
CA ARG A 145 -1.94 -11.07 -7.90
C ARG A 145 -1.32 -12.21 -7.13
N ASP A 146 -0.31 -12.90 -7.66
CA ASP A 146 0.34 -14.02 -6.96
C ASP A 146 1.34 -13.51 -5.92
N GLU A 147 0.78 -12.82 -4.92
CA GLU A 147 1.53 -12.24 -3.82
C GLU A 147 2.36 -13.31 -3.12
N ALA A 148 3.68 -13.10 -3.03
CA ALA A 148 4.61 -14.07 -2.46
C ALA A 148 4.33 -14.33 -0.98
N ARG A 149 3.83 -13.32 -0.26
CA ARG A 149 3.52 -13.39 1.18
C ARG A 149 2.17 -12.74 1.50
N PRO A 150 1.04 -13.41 1.19
CA PRO A 150 -0.26 -12.88 1.54
C PRO A 150 -0.43 -12.92 3.07
N ARG A 151 -0.87 -11.81 3.66
CA ARG A 151 -0.96 -11.63 5.11
C ARG A 151 -2.10 -10.68 5.49
N ALA A 152 -2.39 -10.61 6.78
CA ALA A 152 -3.37 -9.69 7.34
C ALA A 152 -4.79 -9.81 6.73
N GLY A 153 -5.25 -11.03 6.41
CA GLY A 153 -6.62 -11.24 5.97
C GLY A 153 -6.88 -10.70 4.57
N LEU A 154 -7.88 -9.83 4.45
CA LEU A 154 -8.27 -9.17 3.21
C LEU A 154 -7.40 -7.94 2.88
N ILE A 155 -6.49 -7.53 3.78
CA ILE A 155 -5.61 -6.37 3.53
C ILE A 155 -4.63 -6.69 2.38
N ARG A 156 -4.04 -7.88 2.40
CA ARG A 156 -3.09 -8.34 1.37
C ARG A 156 -3.40 -9.78 0.92
N GLY A 157 -4.36 -9.88 0.00
CA GLY A 157 -4.79 -11.13 -0.62
C GLY A 157 -4.17 -11.38 -2.01
N ARG A 158 -4.38 -12.58 -2.54
CA ARG A 158 -4.05 -12.96 -3.92
C ARG A 158 -5.23 -12.88 -4.87
N GLU A 159 -6.43 -12.94 -4.31
CA GLU A 159 -7.70 -12.69 -4.99
C GLU A 159 -8.47 -11.64 -4.18
N PHE A 160 -8.86 -10.54 -4.81
CA PHE A 160 -9.48 -9.41 -4.12
C PHE A 160 -10.34 -8.56 -5.06
N VAL A 161 -11.39 -7.92 -4.55
CA VAL A 161 -12.21 -6.98 -5.34
C VAL A 161 -11.56 -5.61 -5.33
N MET A 162 -11.41 -5.03 -6.52
CA MET A 162 -10.91 -3.67 -6.73
C MET A 162 -11.90 -2.92 -7.61
N LYS A 163 -12.08 -1.64 -7.31
CA LYS A 163 -12.62 -0.66 -8.26
C LYS A 163 -11.45 -0.05 -9.00
N ASP A 164 -11.35 -0.28 -10.29
CA ASP A 164 -10.37 0.32 -11.18
C ASP A 164 -11.08 1.19 -12.22
N ALA A 165 -10.59 2.41 -12.40
CA ALA A 165 -11.13 3.39 -13.32
C ALA A 165 -10.03 3.99 -14.19
N TYR A 166 -10.38 4.41 -15.39
CA TYR A 166 -9.46 4.94 -16.38
C TYR A 166 -10.10 6.13 -17.10
N SER A 167 -9.38 7.26 -17.14
CA SER A 167 -9.78 8.44 -17.92
C SER A 167 -8.96 8.52 -19.19
N PHE A 168 -9.59 9.06 -20.23
CA PHE A 168 -9.02 9.23 -21.56
C PHE A 168 -9.26 10.67 -22.00
N ASP A 169 -8.17 11.39 -22.21
CA ASP A 169 -8.18 12.82 -22.45
C ASP A 169 -7.30 13.14 -23.67
N THR A 170 -7.62 14.22 -24.40
CA THR A 170 -6.83 14.63 -25.58
C THR A 170 -5.63 15.51 -25.22
N THR A 171 -5.67 16.14 -24.05
CA THR A 171 -4.66 17.09 -23.57
C THR A 171 -4.27 16.80 -22.13
N ASP A 172 -3.07 17.21 -21.73
CA ASP A 172 -2.59 17.01 -20.37
C ASP A 172 -3.40 17.84 -19.35
N ALA A 173 -3.89 19.02 -19.75
CA ALA A 173 -4.83 19.79 -18.94
C ALA A 173 -6.18 19.08 -18.74
N GLY A 174 -6.64 18.32 -19.73
CA GLY A 174 -7.80 17.43 -19.59
C GLY A 174 -7.54 16.32 -18.57
N LEU A 175 -6.36 15.67 -18.66
CA LEU A 175 -5.94 14.67 -17.69
C LEU A 175 -5.83 15.24 -16.26
N ASP A 176 -5.33 16.45 -16.09
CA ASP A 176 -5.30 17.13 -14.79
C ASP A 176 -6.71 17.33 -14.22
N ALA A 177 -7.67 17.71 -15.06
CA ALA A 177 -9.07 17.87 -14.65
C ALA A 177 -9.71 16.52 -14.28
N SER A 178 -9.52 15.48 -15.10
CA SER A 178 -9.97 14.12 -14.84
C SER A 178 -9.37 13.56 -13.54
N TYR A 179 -8.06 13.77 -13.33
CA TYR A 179 -7.35 13.38 -12.11
C TYR A 179 -7.92 14.09 -10.87
N ALA A 180 -8.15 15.39 -10.94
CA ALA A 180 -8.74 16.16 -9.84
C ALA A 180 -10.17 15.71 -9.51
N ALA A 181 -10.98 15.39 -10.52
CA ALA A 181 -12.34 14.87 -10.34
C ALA A 181 -12.33 13.50 -9.63
N GLN A 182 -11.42 12.61 -10.02
CA GLN A 182 -11.26 11.29 -9.40
C GLN A 182 -10.72 11.40 -7.97
N ARG A 183 -9.72 12.26 -7.75
CA ARG A 183 -9.22 12.58 -6.42
C ARG A 183 -10.33 13.04 -5.48
N ALA A 184 -11.18 13.97 -5.93
CA ALA A 184 -12.31 14.45 -5.14
C ALA A 184 -13.37 13.37 -4.91
N ALA A 185 -13.62 12.48 -5.88
CA ALA A 185 -14.53 11.34 -5.72
C ALA A 185 -14.05 10.38 -4.63
N TYR A 186 -12.75 10.08 -4.60
CA TYR A 186 -12.14 9.22 -3.58
C TYR A 186 -12.29 9.81 -2.18
N GLN A 187 -12.03 11.11 -2.04
CA GLN A 187 -12.23 11.82 -0.77
C GLN A 187 -13.68 11.67 -0.28
N ARG A 188 -14.67 11.92 -1.14
CA ARG A 188 -16.09 11.72 -0.80
C ARG A 188 -16.42 10.27 -0.45
N ILE A 189 -15.85 9.28 -1.17
CA ILE A 189 -16.04 7.86 -0.87
C ILE A 189 -15.56 7.55 0.55
N PHE A 190 -14.33 7.93 0.90
CA PHE A 190 -13.76 7.62 2.21
C PHE A 190 -14.42 8.41 3.34
N ASP A 191 -14.79 9.67 3.10
CA ASP A 191 -15.59 10.48 4.02
C ASP A 191 -16.94 9.81 4.30
N ARG A 192 -17.67 9.39 3.26
CA ARG A 192 -18.95 8.67 3.38
C ARG A 192 -18.80 7.32 4.05
N LEU A 193 -17.70 6.62 3.85
CA LEU A 193 -17.42 5.35 4.53
C LEU A 193 -17.01 5.55 6.01
N GLY A 194 -16.65 6.76 6.41
CA GLY A 194 -16.18 7.06 7.76
C GLY A 194 -14.75 6.54 8.03
N LEU A 195 -13.90 6.48 6.99
CA LEU A 195 -12.50 6.13 7.12
C LEU A 195 -11.63 7.39 7.12
N GLU A 196 -10.77 7.51 8.11
CA GLU A 196 -9.69 8.50 8.08
C GLU A 196 -8.69 8.12 6.97
N TYR A 197 -8.23 9.13 6.22
CA TYR A 197 -7.21 8.96 5.19
C TYR A 197 -6.25 10.14 5.14
N VAL A 198 -5.04 9.86 4.65
CA VAL A 198 -4.03 10.84 4.28
C VAL A 198 -3.70 10.60 2.81
N VAL A 199 -3.71 11.67 2.02
CA VAL A 199 -3.26 11.62 0.62
C VAL A 199 -1.76 11.88 0.61
N VAL A 200 -0.98 10.93 0.11
CA VAL A 200 0.48 11.01 0.09
C VAL A 200 0.98 10.98 -1.36
N ALA A 201 2.03 11.74 -1.66
CA ALA A 201 2.76 11.57 -2.91
C ALA A 201 3.42 10.19 -2.94
N ALA A 202 3.37 9.51 -4.08
CA ALA A 202 3.91 8.18 -4.26
C ALA A 202 4.74 8.10 -5.55
N THR A 203 5.52 7.04 -5.71
CA THR A 203 6.21 6.74 -6.96
C THR A 203 5.24 6.13 -7.97
N SER A 204 5.39 6.40 -9.26
CA SER A 204 4.50 5.83 -10.29
C SER A 204 4.76 4.34 -10.54
N GLY A 205 5.97 3.85 -10.25
CA GLY A 205 6.31 2.44 -10.43
C GLY A 205 6.13 1.98 -11.88
N ALA A 206 6.04 0.65 -12.04
CA ALA A 206 5.94 -0.01 -13.34
C ALA A 206 4.68 0.39 -14.14
N MET A 207 3.72 1.06 -13.50
CA MET A 207 2.55 1.65 -14.16
C MET A 207 2.97 2.79 -15.10
N GLY A 208 4.10 3.44 -14.85
CA GLY A 208 4.54 4.66 -15.52
C GLY A 208 3.65 5.86 -15.20
N GLY A 209 4.13 7.06 -15.51
CA GLY A 209 3.36 8.29 -15.30
C GLY A 209 4.10 9.40 -14.57
N SER A 210 3.59 10.62 -14.71
CA SER A 210 4.21 11.86 -14.19
C SER A 210 3.80 12.21 -12.76
N ARG A 211 2.68 11.68 -12.28
CA ARG A 211 2.12 11.99 -10.96
C ARG A 211 1.39 10.77 -10.40
N SER A 212 1.59 10.52 -9.10
CA SER A 212 1.05 9.38 -8.37
C SER A 212 0.72 9.82 -6.94
N GLU A 213 -0.51 9.53 -6.49
CA GLU A 213 -0.96 9.79 -5.11
C GLU A 213 -1.65 8.56 -4.54
N GLU A 214 -1.25 8.18 -3.32
CA GLU A 214 -1.89 7.11 -2.55
C GLU A 214 -2.79 7.70 -1.46
N PHE A 215 -3.86 6.98 -1.17
CA PHE A 215 -4.77 7.25 -0.05
C PHE A 215 -4.49 6.20 1.01
N LEU A 216 -3.86 6.61 2.09
CA LEU A 216 -3.50 5.74 3.21
C LEU A 216 -4.44 5.97 4.37
N THR A 217 -5.06 4.92 4.92
CA THR A 217 -5.71 5.00 6.22
C THR A 217 -4.68 4.78 7.33
N PRO A 218 -4.43 5.77 8.22
CA PRO A 218 -3.39 5.64 9.24
C PRO A 218 -3.72 4.54 10.25
N THR A 219 -2.81 3.57 10.41
CA THR A 219 -2.95 2.50 11.40
C THR A 219 -1.62 1.81 11.67
N PRO A 220 -1.33 1.40 12.93
CA PRO A 220 -0.09 0.72 13.27
C PRO A 220 0.19 -0.57 12.49
N ILE A 221 -0.86 -1.24 12.00
CA ILE A 221 -0.73 -2.49 11.23
C ILE A 221 -0.43 -2.24 9.74
N GLY A 222 -0.47 -0.99 9.29
CA GLY A 222 -0.29 -0.60 7.89
C GLY A 222 1.05 -1.02 7.32
N GLU A 223 1.08 -1.55 6.11
CA GLU A 223 2.33 -2.02 5.48
C GLU A 223 3.17 -0.89 4.90
N ASP A 224 2.54 0.22 4.58
CA ASP A 224 3.16 1.39 4.01
C ASP A 224 3.65 2.31 5.11
N THR A 225 4.86 2.80 4.91
CA THR A 225 5.46 3.81 5.77
C THR A 225 5.48 5.09 4.97
N PHE A 226 4.88 6.12 5.54
CA PHE A 226 4.82 7.43 4.93
C PHE A 226 5.29 8.47 5.93
N VAL A 227 5.66 9.62 5.41
CA VAL A 227 6.05 10.78 6.20
C VAL A 227 5.01 11.87 6.06
N ARG A 228 4.89 12.69 7.11
CA ARG A 228 4.13 13.93 7.08
C ARG A 228 4.87 15.06 7.78
N SER A 229 4.53 16.30 7.49
CA SER A 229 5.07 17.47 8.19
C SER A 229 3.96 18.37 8.74
N PRO A 230 4.28 19.27 9.70
CA PRO A 230 3.32 20.26 10.21
C PRO A 230 2.76 21.20 9.14
N GLY A 231 3.52 21.50 8.09
CA GLY A 231 3.06 22.36 6.99
C GLY A 231 2.33 21.64 5.86
N GLY A 232 2.02 20.35 6.01
CA GLY A 232 1.13 19.61 5.11
C GLY A 232 1.81 18.77 4.02
N TYR A 233 3.14 18.66 4.04
CA TYR A 233 3.84 17.69 3.20
C TYR A 233 3.43 16.28 3.63
N ALA A 234 3.13 15.41 2.66
CA ALA A 234 2.91 14.00 2.91
C ALA A 234 3.34 13.17 1.70
N ALA A 235 4.16 12.15 1.93
CA ALA A 235 4.69 11.29 0.88
C ALA A 235 5.01 9.91 1.46
N ASN A 236 4.88 8.86 0.64
CA ASN A 236 5.53 7.61 0.97
C ASN A 236 7.04 7.79 1.05
N VAL A 237 7.71 6.96 1.85
CA VAL A 237 9.16 7.06 2.05
C VAL A 237 9.94 6.96 0.74
N GLU A 238 9.51 6.14 -0.22
CA GLU A 238 10.12 6.01 -1.56
C GLU A 238 9.94 7.24 -2.45
N ALA A 239 8.95 8.09 -2.18
CA ALA A 239 8.73 9.33 -2.93
C ALA A 239 9.38 10.57 -2.28
N VAL A 240 9.95 10.42 -1.09
CA VAL A 240 10.67 11.53 -0.43
C VAL A 240 11.91 11.87 -1.25
N VAL A 241 12.14 13.16 -1.47
CA VAL A 241 13.40 13.69 -1.98
C VAL A 241 14.17 14.28 -0.81
N THR A 242 15.45 13.97 -0.71
CA THR A 242 16.33 14.50 0.31
C THR A 242 16.73 15.93 -0.05
N PRO A 243 16.49 16.94 0.82
CA PRO A 243 17.08 18.27 0.63
C PRO A 243 18.60 18.19 0.62
N VAL A 244 19.21 18.61 -0.49
CA VAL A 244 20.67 18.61 -0.65
C VAL A 244 21.26 19.76 0.18
N PRO A 245 22.12 19.48 1.17
CA PRO A 245 22.79 20.53 1.94
C PRO A 245 23.69 21.40 1.06
N GLU A 246 24.02 22.61 1.52
CA GLU A 246 25.05 23.42 0.87
C GLU A 246 26.44 22.78 1.03
N ALA A 247 27.31 23.00 0.04
CA ALA A 247 28.70 22.56 0.12
C ALA A 247 29.40 23.22 1.31
N ILE A 248 30.29 22.46 1.96
CA ILE A 248 31.03 22.90 3.14
C ILE A 248 32.42 23.37 2.71
N ASP A 249 32.91 24.48 3.25
CA ASP A 249 34.31 24.86 3.07
C ASP A 249 35.21 23.91 3.86
N ALA A 250 36.00 23.11 3.15
CA ALA A 250 36.93 22.13 3.71
C ALA A 250 38.40 22.50 3.43
N THR A 251 38.69 23.78 3.13
CA THR A 251 40.05 24.23 2.80
C THR A 251 41.02 24.02 3.97
N ASP A 252 40.54 24.18 5.20
CA ASP A 252 41.32 23.97 6.44
C ASP A 252 41.25 22.53 6.98
N ALA A 253 40.58 21.60 6.26
CA ALA A 253 40.46 20.22 6.71
C ALA A 253 41.81 19.49 6.62
N PRO A 254 42.17 18.64 7.61
CA PRO A 254 43.38 17.82 7.55
C PRO A 254 43.45 16.96 6.28
N ALA A 255 44.67 16.57 5.90
CA ALA A 255 44.86 15.61 4.82
C ALA A 255 44.31 14.24 5.23
N ALA A 256 43.66 13.55 4.28
CA ALA A 256 43.19 12.19 4.49
C ALA A 256 44.38 11.26 4.79
N HIS A 257 44.23 10.39 5.79
CA HIS A 257 45.28 9.47 6.22
C HIS A 257 44.69 8.11 6.59
N VAL A 258 45.46 7.04 6.33
CA VAL A 258 45.06 5.66 6.63
C VAL A 258 45.51 5.31 8.05
N GLU A 259 44.62 4.71 8.82
CA GLU A 259 44.86 4.21 10.18
C GLU A 259 44.61 2.71 10.27
N GLU A 260 45.39 2.04 11.12
CA GLU A 260 45.20 0.63 11.47
C GLU A 260 44.07 0.50 12.50
N THR A 261 42.97 -0.10 12.09
CA THR A 261 41.74 -0.29 12.86
C THR A 261 41.33 -1.78 12.86
N PRO A 262 42.14 -2.69 13.44
CA PRO A 262 41.85 -4.12 13.39
C PRO A 262 40.58 -4.47 14.17
N GLY A 263 39.74 -5.33 13.58
CA GLY A 263 38.54 -5.85 14.26
C GLY A 263 37.39 -4.85 14.35
N THR A 264 37.30 -3.88 13.43
CA THR A 264 36.22 -2.88 13.39
C THR A 264 35.34 -2.97 12.13
N PRO A 265 34.70 -4.12 11.83
CA PRO A 265 33.94 -4.29 10.58
C PRO A 265 32.57 -3.60 10.56
N THR A 266 32.18 -2.92 11.65
CA THR A 266 30.87 -2.25 11.79
C THR A 266 31.05 -0.79 12.15
N ILE A 267 30.05 0.04 11.84
CA ILE A 267 30.06 1.46 12.24
C ILE A 267 30.23 1.63 13.74
N ASP A 268 29.52 0.84 14.56
CA ASP A 268 29.62 0.92 16.01
C ASP A 268 31.03 0.59 16.52
N SER A 269 31.65 -0.46 15.97
CA SER A 269 33.02 -0.83 16.36
C SER A 269 34.06 0.19 15.89
N LEU A 270 33.87 0.78 14.71
CA LEU A 270 34.71 1.86 14.19
C LEU A 270 34.60 3.13 15.03
N VAL A 271 33.39 3.56 15.36
CA VAL A 271 33.15 4.76 16.20
C VAL A 271 33.73 4.56 17.60
N ALA A 272 33.56 3.38 18.20
CA ALA A 272 34.16 3.05 19.49
C ALA A 272 35.69 3.10 19.42
N PHE A 273 36.29 2.52 18.37
CA PHE A 273 37.73 2.54 18.16
C PHE A 273 38.27 3.96 17.96
N ALA A 274 37.64 4.75 17.09
CA ALA A 274 38.02 6.12 16.79
C ALA A 274 37.96 7.01 18.04
N ASN A 275 36.92 6.89 18.87
CA ASN A 275 36.83 7.61 20.14
C ASN A 275 37.88 7.17 21.17
N ALA A 276 38.33 5.91 21.14
CA ALA A 276 39.34 5.41 22.07
C ALA A 276 40.78 5.75 21.67
N HIS A 277 41.08 5.82 20.36
CA HIS A 277 42.46 5.92 19.85
C HIS A 277 42.74 7.20 19.05
N HIS A 278 41.71 7.81 18.47
CA HIS A 278 41.80 9.01 17.61
C HIS A 278 40.76 10.06 18.04
N ALA A 279 40.60 10.27 19.35
CA ALA A 279 39.61 11.20 19.89
C ALA A 279 39.82 12.63 19.34
N ARG A 280 38.72 13.33 19.08
CA ARG A 280 38.76 14.75 18.71
C ARG A 280 38.58 15.64 19.93
N ASP A 281 39.14 16.84 19.88
CA ASP A 281 39.05 17.82 20.96
C ASP A 281 37.69 18.54 21.01
N ASP A 282 36.99 18.64 19.88
CA ASP A 282 35.74 19.41 19.77
C ASP A 282 34.49 18.62 20.18
N ARG A 283 34.41 17.35 19.80
CA ARG A 283 33.29 16.44 20.11
C ARG A 283 33.67 14.99 19.86
N PRO A 284 32.98 14.01 20.48
CA PRO A 284 33.18 12.60 20.12
C PRO A 284 32.79 12.33 18.65
N TRP A 285 33.43 11.31 18.08
CA TRP A 285 32.98 10.70 16.84
C TRP A 285 31.62 10.04 17.04
N THR A 286 30.78 10.16 16.04
CA THR A 286 29.45 9.55 15.96
C THR A 286 29.32 8.76 14.67
N ALA A 287 28.29 7.92 14.56
CA ALA A 287 28.02 7.20 13.31
C ALA A 287 27.85 8.14 12.10
N ALA A 288 27.32 9.35 12.32
CA ALA A 288 27.14 10.37 11.28
C ALA A 288 28.45 10.98 10.77
N ASP A 289 29.59 10.71 11.42
CA ASP A 289 30.93 11.11 10.94
C ASP A 289 31.58 10.05 10.05
N THR A 290 30.94 8.90 9.88
CA THR A 290 31.45 7.80 9.07
C THR A 290 30.72 7.74 7.73
N LEU A 291 31.42 7.38 6.66
CA LEU A 291 30.83 7.12 5.35
C LEU A 291 30.70 5.61 5.18
N LYS A 292 29.47 5.12 5.28
CA LYS A 292 29.13 3.71 5.09
C LYS A 292 28.96 3.44 3.60
N ASN A 293 29.63 2.41 3.11
CA ASN A 293 29.51 1.96 1.73
C ASN A 293 28.72 0.64 1.71
N VAL A 294 27.52 0.66 1.14
CA VAL A 294 26.63 -0.50 1.02
C VAL A 294 26.66 -1.01 -0.41
N VAL A 295 26.91 -2.31 -0.59
CA VAL A 295 26.98 -2.94 -1.91
C VAL A 295 25.62 -3.55 -2.25
N LEU A 296 25.08 -3.12 -3.39
CA LEU A 296 23.81 -3.59 -3.95
C LEU A 296 24.07 -4.33 -5.26
N ALA A 297 23.25 -5.33 -5.53
CA ALA A 297 23.14 -5.96 -6.83
C ALA A 297 21.86 -5.49 -7.51
N VAL A 298 21.99 -5.05 -8.75
CA VAL A 298 20.93 -4.49 -9.57
C VAL A 298 20.72 -5.38 -10.79
N THR A 299 19.55 -5.98 -10.92
CA THR A 299 19.20 -6.86 -12.05
C THR A 299 18.28 -6.12 -13.00
N HIS A 300 18.80 -5.84 -14.20
CA HIS A 300 18.06 -5.14 -15.25
C HIS A 300 17.03 -6.06 -15.93
N PRO A 301 15.98 -5.53 -16.56
CA PRO A 301 14.94 -6.35 -17.22
C PRO A 301 15.47 -7.29 -18.33
N ASP A 302 16.64 -6.99 -18.90
CA ASP A 302 17.33 -7.84 -19.89
C ASP A 302 18.09 -9.02 -19.25
N GLY A 303 18.05 -9.16 -17.92
CA GLY A 303 18.74 -10.18 -17.14
C GLY A 303 20.17 -9.83 -16.76
N ARG A 304 20.69 -8.65 -17.16
CA ARG A 304 22.03 -8.20 -16.78
C ARG A 304 22.06 -7.84 -15.29
N ARG A 305 23.00 -8.44 -14.56
CA ARG A 305 23.27 -8.13 -13.15
C ARG A 305 24.47 -7.17 -13.05
N GLU A 306 24.29 -6.08 -12.33
CA GLU A 306 25.28 -5.02 -12.10
C GLU A 306 25.52 -4.85 -10.60
N ILE A 307 26.77 -4.63 -10.19
CA ILE A 307 27.11 -4.29 -8.80
C ILE A 307 27.25 -2.78 -8.68
N VAL A 308 26.60 -2.21 -7.67
CA VAL A 308 26.61 -0.77 -7.37
C VAL A 308 26.93 -0.58 -5.90
N VAL A 309 27.81 0.37 -5.59
CA VAL A 309 28.09 0.79 -4.21
C VAL A 309 27.37 2.11 -3.93
N VAL A 310 26.67 2.17 -2.80
CA VAL A 310 26.02 3.40 -2.30
C VAL A 310 26.74 3.87 -1.05
N GLY A 311 27.36 5.05 -1.12
CA GLY A 311 27.97 5.74 0.01
C GLY A 311 26.97 6.65 0.72
N LEU A 312 26.76 6.45 2.02
CA LEU A 312 25.80 7.21 2.82
C LEU A 312 26.35 7.49 4.23
N PRO A 313 25.81 8.50 4.96
CA PRO A 313 26.16 8.72 6.36
C PRO A 313 25.99 7.43 7.18
N GLY A 314 26.97 7.07 7.99
CA GLY A 314 27.02 5.77 8.63
C GLY A 314 26.02 5.58 9.75
N ASP A 315 25.39 6.66 10.21
CA ASP A 315 24.22 6.57 11.06
C ASP A 315 23.01 6.04 10.30
N ARG A 316 22.94 6.03 8.97
CA ARG A 316 21.79 5.58 8.16
C ARG A 316 21.96 4.21 7.52
N GLY A 317 20.84 3.54 7.23
CA GLY A 317 20.77 2.34 6.39
C GLY A 317 20.33 2.65 4.96
N VAL A 318 20.52 1.68 4.06
CA VAL A 318 19.85 1.67 2.75
C VAL A 318 18.44 1.11 2.93
N ASP A 319 17.45 1.85 2.48
CA ASP A 319 16.07 1.39 2.34
C ASP A 319 15.89 0.79 0.93
N LEU A 320 15.67 -0.52 0.87
CA LEU A 320 15.52 -1.23 -0.41
C LEU A 320 14.28 -0.80 -1.20
N LYS A 321 13.22 -0.26 -0.56
CA LYS A 321 12.07 0.28 -1.29
C LYS A 321 12.47 1.56 -2.02
N ARG A 322 13.20 2.46 -1.34
CA ARG A 322 13.70 3.71 -1.94
C ARG A 322 14.71 3.42 -3.04
N ALA A 323 15.66 2.53 -2.77
CA ALA A 323 16.63 2.09 -3.78
C ALA A 323 15.93 1.45 -4.99
N GLY A 324 14.96 0.56 -4.78
CA GLY A 324 14.17 -0.04 -5.84
C GLY A 324 13.44 0.99 -6.71
N ALA A 325 12.82 2.00 -6.09
CA ALA A 325 12.18 3.09 -6.81
C ALA A 325 13.19 3.94 -7.62
N ALA A 326 14.39 4.16 -7.08
CA ALA A 326 15.44 4.94 -7.75
C ALA A 326 16.12 4.19 -8.91
N PHE A 327 16.11 2.86 -8.90
CA PHE A 327 16.69 2.00 -9.94
C PHE A 327 15.68 1.43 -10.93
N GLU A 328 14.41 1.81 -10.82
CA GLU A 328 13.34 1.32 -11.68
C GLU A 328 13.69 1.46 -13.19
N PRO A 329 13.44 0.44 -14.03
CA PRO A 329 12.73 -0.83 -13.80
C PRO A 329 13.59 -2.00 -13.30
N ALA A 330 14.81 -1.76 -12.85
CA ALA A 330 15.68 -2.84 -12.35
C ALA A 330 15.29 -3.30 -10.94
N GLU A 331 15.49 -4.58 -10.67
CA GLU A 331 15.34 -5.15 -9.33
C GLU A 331 16.61 -4.92 -8.50
N VAL A 332 16.45 -4.60 -7.23
CA VAL A 332 17.57 -4.27 -6.33
C VAL A 332 17.56 -5.19 -5.12
N GLU A 333 18.71 -5.78 -4.81
CA GLU A 333 18.91 -6.59 -3.61
C GLU A 333 20.30 -6.32 -2.99
N PRO A 334 20.51 -6.66 -1.70
CA PRO A 334 21.85 -6.67 -1.13
C PRO A 334 22.77 -7.64 -1.88
N ALA A 335 24.03 -7.24 -2.10
CA ALA A 335 25.01 -8.11 -2.74
C ALA A 335 25.26 -9.40 -1.94
N THR A 336 25.38 -10.52 -2.65
CA THR A 336 25.59 -11.86 -2.10
C THR A 336 27.07 -12.18 -1.91
N ASP A 337 27.41 -13.23 -1.17
CA ASP A 337 28.79 -13.69 -1.03
C ASP A 337 29.48 -14.01 -2.36
N ALA A 338 28.71 -14.47 -3.36
CA ALA A 338 29.22 -14.71 -4.70
C ALA A 338 29.58 -13.39 -5.42
N ASP A 339 28.77 -12.35 -5.22
CA ASP A 339 29.06 -11.01 -5.76
C ASP A 339 30.36 -10.45 -5.14
N PHE A 340 30.54 -10.59 -3.82
CA PHE A 340 31.79 -10.20 -3.14
C PHE A 340 33.00 -11.03 -3.58
N ALA A 341 32.83 -12.33 -3.85
CA ALA A 341 33.92 -13.16 -4.37
C ALA A 341 34.36 -12.74 -5.79
N ALA A 342 33.44 -12.20 -6.60
CA ALA A 342 33.74 -11.68 -7.93
C ALA A 342 34.45 -10.32 -7.89
N HIS A 343 34.24 -9.55 -6.82
CA HIS A 343 34.78 -8.22 -6.59
C HIS A 343 35.70 -8.18 -5.35
N PRO A 344 36.91 -8.76 -5.42
CA PRO A 344 37.85 -8.80 -4.30
C PRO A 344 38.29 -7.42 -3.80
N GLU A 345 38.13 -6.37 -4.62
CA GLU A 345 38.32 -4.99 -4.23
C GLU A 345 37.31 -4.49 -3.18
N LEU A 346 36.15 -5.15 -3.02
CA LEU A 346 35.12 -4.79 -2.04
C LEU A 346 35.33 -5.54 -0.71
N VAL A 347 36.29 -5.08 0.08
CA VAL A 347 36.63 -5.71 1.38
C VAL A 347 35.55 -5.45 2.42
N LYS A 348 34.70 -6.45 2.72
CA LYS A 348 33.61 -6.34 3.69
C LYS A 348 34.07 -5.76 5.03
N GLY A 349 33.37 -4.71 5.48
CA GLY A 349 33.69 -3.99 6.72
C GLY A 349 34.74 -2.89 6.57
N TYR A 350 35.43 -2.81 5.43
CA TYR A 350 36.53 -1.87 5.17
C TYR A 350 36.47 -1.27 3.75
N ILE A 351 35.28 -1.23 3.14
CA ILE A 351 35.04 -0.68 1.79
C ILE A 351 35.15 0.86 1.82
N GLY A 352 35.96 1.43 0.93
CA GLY A 352 36.19 2.86 0.74
C GLY A 352 36.11 3.28 -0.73
N PRO A 353 36.00 4.59 -1.04
CA PRO A 353 35.76 5.05 -2.41
C PRO A 353 37.01 5.09 -3.31
N ARG A 354 38.12 4.46 -2.92
CA ARG A 354 39.39 4.51 -3.69
C ARG A 354 39.46 3.40 -4.74
N ALA A 355 38.89 2.23 -4.46
CA ALA A 355 39.00 1.07 -5.33
C ALA A 355 37.93 0.97 -6.44
N PHE A 356 36.96 1.89 -6.50
CA PHE A 356 35.85 1.87 -7.47
C PHE A 356 35.33 3.27 -7.83
N GLY A 357 34.32 3.37 -8.69
CA GLY A 357 33.77 4.63 -9.18
C GLY A 357 34.77 5.43 -10.03
N PRO A 358 34.64 6.77 -10.10
CA PRO A 358 35.54 7.61 -10.88
C PRO A 358 37.01 7.57 -10.42
N SER A 359 37.27 7.20 -9.17
CA SER A 359 38.62 7.17 -8.57
C SER A 359 39.59 6.20 -9.28
N VAL A 360 39.07 5.18 -9.98
CA VAL A 360 39.87 4.22 -10.76
C VAL A 360 39.96 4.56 -12.26
N ALA A 361 39.37 5.68 -12.70
CA ALA A 361 39.31 6.03 -14.13
C ALA A 361 40.66 6.51 -14.71
N ASP A 362 41.58 7.00 -13.87
CA ASP A 362 42.91 7.54 -14.25
C ASP A 362 44.02 6.47 -14.31
N GLU A 363 43.81 5.27 -13.75
CA GLU A 363 44.79 4.16 -13.72
C GLU A 363 44.55 3.11 -14.83
N ARG A 364 44.05 3.52 -16.00
CA ARG A 364 43.89 2.58 -17.14
C ARG A 364 45.27 2.22 -17.70
N PRO A 365 45.66 0.93 -17.80
CA PRO A 365 46.64 0.54 -18.79
C PRO A 365 46.05 0.85 -20.17
N GLN A 366 46.80 1.52 -21.05
CA GLN A 366 46.44 1.56 -22.47
C GLN A 366 46.40 0.11 -22.97
N VAL A 367 45.19 -0.39 -23.23
CA VAL A 367 45.01 -1.71 -23.84
C VAL A 367 45.43 -1.55 -25.30
N ASP A 368 46.50 -2.24 -25.69
CA ASP A 368 46.88 -2.43 -27.08
C ASP A 368 45.73 -3.16 -27.80
N GLU A 369 45.12 -2.50 -28.79
CA GLU A 369 43.97 -3.01 -29.57
C GLU A 369 44.26 -4.30 -30.34
N SER A 370 45.50 -4.83 -30.29
CA SER A 370 45.91 -6.04 -31.01
C SER A 370 45.76 -7.37 -30.24
N VAL A 371 45.24 -7.39 -29.00
CA VAL A 371 45.02 -8.63 -28.23
C VAL A 371 43.58 -8.73 -27.70
N ALA A 372 42.60 -8.62 -28.59
CA ALA A 372 41.18 -8.77 -28.28
C ALA A 372 40.73 -10.23 -28.38
N ASP A 373 41.09 -11.09 -27.43
CA ASP A 373 40.41 -12.41 -27.34
C ASP A 373 40.34 -13.10 -25.97
N ASN A 374 40.90 -12.58 -24.85
CA ASN A 374 40.64 -13.23 -23.54
C ASN A 374 40.93 -12.43 -22.26
N VAL A 375 40.82 -11.10 -22.28
CA VAL A 375 40.77 -10.31 -21.03
C VAL A 375 39.45 -9.55 -21.02
N THR A 376 38.46 -10.07 -20.31
CA THR A 376 37.27 -9.30 -19.93
C THR A 376 37.74 -8.14 -19.05
N ALA A 377 37.95 -6.97 -19.65
CA ALA A 377 38.16 -5.74 -18.92
C ALA A 377 36.96 -5.53 -17.99
N ARG A 378 37.16 -5.73 -16.68
CA ARG A 378 36.12 -5.54 -15.67
C ARG A 378 35.69 -4.07 -15.74
N GLN A 379 34.41 -3.81 -15.94
CA GLN A 379 33.89 -2.45 -15.81
C GLN A 379 34.04 -2.01 -14.34
N PRO A 380 34.47 -0.76 -14.08
CA PRO A 380 34.56 -0.25 -12.72
C PRO A 380 33.18 -0.30 -12.06
N VAL A 381 33.15 -0.71 -10.79
CA VAL A 381 31.92 -0.75 -10.00
C VAL A 381 31.40 0.68 -9.84
N ARG A 382 30.13 0.89 -10.18
CA ARG A 382 29.48 2.20 -10.11
C ARG A 382 29.33 2.64 -8.66
N TYR A 383 29.67 3.89 -8.38
CA TYR A 383 29.58 4.49 -7.05
C TYR A 383 28.58 5.63 -7.03
N LEU A 384 27.59 5.54 -6.15
CA LEU A 384 26.56 6.55 -5.94
C LEU A 384 26.57 7.04 -4.50
N LEU A 385 26.20 8.29 -4.29
CA LEU A 385 26.16 8.89 -2.96
C LEU A 385 24.74 9.23 -2.51
N ASP A 386 24.48 9.14 -1.21
CA ASP A 386 23.33 9.80 -0.60
C ASP A 386 23.42 11.32 -0.83
N PRO A 387 22.31 12.02 -1.13
CA PRO A 387 22.35 13.45 -1.40
C PRO A 387 22.86 14.32 -0.24
N ARG A 388 22.97 13.80 0.98
CA ARG A 388 23.60 14.50 2.12
C ARG A 388 25.13 14.49 2.05
N VAL A 389 25.74 13.64 1.23
CA VAL A 389 27.20 13.59 1.04
C VAL A 389 27.58 14.60 -0.04
N VAL A 390 27.67 15.87 0.36
CA VAL A 390 28.01 16.99 -0.53
C VAL A 390 29.50 17.33 -0.48
N SER A 391 29.97 18.11 -1.45
CA SER A 391 31.36 18.58 -1.47
C SER A 391 31.75 19.24 -0.14
N GLY A 392 32.93 18.90 0.37
CA GLY A 392 33.46 19.40 1.64
C GLY A 392 33.03 18.62 2.89
N THR A 393 32.07 17.69 2.79
CA THR A 393 31.77 16.78 3.90
C THR A 393 32.98 15.88 4.20
N ARG A 394 33.24 15.63 5.49
CA ARG A 394 34.44 14.93 5.98
C ARG A 394 34.07 13.65 6.71
N TRP A 395 34.76 12.56 6.40
CA TRP A 395 34.35 11.21 6.77
C TRP A 395 35.49 10.33 7.28
N ILE A 396 35.13 9.36 8.13
CA ILE A 396 35.89 8.12 8.35
C ILE A 396 35.26 7.02 7.49
N THR A 397 36.04 6.31 6.68
CA THR A 397 35.52 5.23 5.82
C THR A 397 36.55 4.12 5.66
N GLY A 398 36.17 2.99 5.07
CA GLY A 398 37.10 1.89 4.83
C GLY A 398 38.27 2.30 3.93
N ALA A 399 39.41 1.62 4.05
CA ALA A 399 40.59 1.88 3.22
C ALA A 399 40.75 0.87 2.06
N ASP A 400 39.72 0.09 1.75
CA ASP A 400 39.74 -1.04 0.79
C ASP A 400 40.72 -2.16 1.19
N GLU A 401 41.12 -2.20 2.46
CA GLU A 401 42.04 -3.16 3.04
C GLU A 401 41.54 -3.63 4.42
N ASP A 402 41.65 -4.93 4.70
CA ASP A 402 41.19 -5.50 5.97
C ASP A 402 41.92 -4.85 7.16
N GLY A 403 41.14 -4.44 8.15
CA GLY A 403 41.67 -3.82 9.36
C GLY A 403 42.13 -2.38 9.19
N ARG A 404 41.78 -1.68 8.11
CA ARG A 404 42.22 -0.29 7.86
C ARG A 404 41.08 0.64 7.44
N HIS A 405 41.12 1.88 7.95
CA HIS A 405 40.18 2.94 7.59
C HIS A 405 40.92 4.23 7.21
N VAL A 406 40.31 5.05 6.36
CA VAL A 406 40.75 6.41 6.04
C VAL A 406 40.03 7.39 6.95
N PHE A 407 40.80 8.25 7.62
CA PHE A 407 40.31 9.37 8.42
C PHE A 407 40.44 10.68 7.66
N ASP A 408 39.60 11.66 8.01
CA ASP A 408 39.56 13.00 7.41
C ASP A 408 39.38 13.01 5.88
N LEU A 409 38.69 12.00 5.34
CA LEU A 409 38.40 11.89 3.92
C LEU A 409 37.32 12.88 3.51
N VAL A 410 37.62 13.79 2.58
CA VAL A 410 36.74 14.89 2.18
C VAL A 410 36.13 14.63 0.79
N ALA A 411 34.80 14.65 0.71
CA ALA A 411 34.08 14.53 -0.56
C ALA A 411 34.40 15.72 -1.49
N GLY A 412 34.65 15.44 -2.77
CA GLY A 412 35.05 16.44 -3.77
C GLY A 412 36.53 16.81 -3.78
N ARG A 413 37.24 16.65 -2.65
CA ARG A 413 38.71 16.81 -2.57
C ARG A 413 39.43 15.49 -2.77
N ASP A 414 39.04 14.46 -2.03
CA ASP A 414 39.75 13.17 -1.96
C ASP A 414 39.04 12.04 -2.73
N PHE A 415 37.74 12.18 -2.98
CA PHE A 415 36.96 11.24 -3.79
C PHE A 415 35.77 11.91 -4.48
N SER A 416 35.27 11.27 -5.53
CA SER A 416 34.04 11.64 -6.24
C SER A 416 33.21 10.39 -6.54
N ALA A 417 32.00 10.57 -7.09
CA ALA A 417 31.06 9.50 -7.39
C ALA A 417 30.41 9.71 -8.75
N ASP A 418 29.82 8.66 -9.32
CA ASP A 418 29.13 8.69 -10.61
C ASP A 418 27.81 9.48 -10.55
N GLY A 419 27.28 9.72 -9.35
CA GLY A 419 26.09 10.52 -9.12
C GLY A 419 25.54 10.38 -7.71
N ALA A 420 24.38 10.99 -7.47
CA ALA A 420 23.61 10.82 -6.23
C ALA A 420 22.40 9.90 -6.44
N ILE A 421 21.92 9.28 -5.36
CA ILE A 421 20.75 8.40 -5.40
C ILE A 421 19.92 8.46 -4.11
N GLU A 422 18.59 8.46 -4.24
CA GLU A 422 17.66 8.34 -3.12
C GLU A 422 17.56 6.88 -2.66
N ALA A 423 18.49 6.45 -1.81
CA ALA A 423 18.52 5.08 -1.30
C ALA A 423 18.56 4.98 0.24
N ALA A 424 18.89 6.06 0.96
CA ALA A 424 18.99 5.99 2.41
C ALA A 424 17.61 6.04 3.09
N GLU A 425 17.48 5.44 4.27
CA GLU A 425 16.28 5.54 5.11
C GLU A 425 15.91 7.00 5.44
N VAL A 426 14.62 7.31 5.45
CA VAL A 426 14.08 8.58 5.97
C VAL A 426 13.89 8.46 7.49
N ARG A 427 14.22 9.52 8.23
CA ARG A 427 14.14 9.55 9.70
C ARG A 427 13.17 10.59 10.21
N ALA A 428 12.61 10.32 11.40
CA ALA A 428 11.84 11.32 12.11
C ALA A 428 12.76 12.49 12.45
N GLY A 429 12.31 13.71 12.16
CA GLY A 429 13.11 14.93 12.30
C GLY A 429 13.87 15.36 11.04
N ASP A 430 13.94 14.53 9.99
CA ASP A 430 14.51 14.96 8.71
C ASP A 430 13.72 16.16 8.16
N PRO A 431 14.37 17.13 7.48
CA PRO A 431 13.65 18.26 6.91
C PRO A 431 12.77 17.81 5.73
N ALA A 432 11.52 18.28 5.71
CA ALA A 432 10.66 18.10 4.55
C ALA A 432 11.21 18.84 3.32
N PRO A 433 11.10 18.27 2.11
CA PRO A 433 11.67 18.87 0.90
C PRO A 433 11.05 20.18 0.44
N ASP A 434 9.84 20.48 0.88
CA ASP A 434 9.15 21.75 0.64
C ASP A 434 9.38 22.78 1.76
N GLY A 435 10.23 22.47 2.76
CA GLY A 435 10.52 23.37 3.88
C GLY A 435 9.41 23.48 4.92
N SER A 436 8.40 22.60 4.86
CA SER A 436 7.22 22.61 5.73
C SER A 436 7.45 22.14 7.19
N GLY A 437 8.71 21.89 7.56
CA GLY A 437 9.11 21.46 8.91
C GLY A 437 9.70 20.05 8.95
N PRO A 438 9.99 19.53 10.16
CA PRO A 438 10.52 18.17 10.32
C PRO A 438 9.48 17.11 9.95
N LEU A 439 9.95 16.01 9.36
CA LEU A 439 9.15 14.86 8.99
C LEU A 439 8.83 13.99 10.22
N GLU A 440 7.59 13.53 10.29
CA GLU A 440 7.11 12.49 11.20
C GLU A 440 6.84 11.22 10.39
N LEU A 441 7.27 10.05 10.88
CA LEU A 441 6.89 8.77 10.27
C LEU A 441 5.55 8.29 10.81
N ALA A 442 4.74 7.74 9.91
CA ALA A 442 3.50 7.05 10.22
C ALA A 442 3.37 5.78 9.37
N ARG A 443 2.46 4.90 9.78
CA ARG A 443 2.10 3.68 9.05
C ARG A 443 0.66 3.77 8.59
N GLY A 444 0.37 3.20 7.42
CA GLY A 444 -0.98 3.20 6.86
C GLY A 444 -1.27 2.01 5.96
N ILE A 445 -2.55 1.71 5.79
CA ILE A 445 -3.02 0.77 4.77
C ILE A 445 -3.39 1.59 3.53
N GLU A 446 -2.77 1.30 2.40
CA GLU A 446 -3.15 1.89 1.11
C GLU A 446 -4.54 1.43 0.67
N ILE A 447 -5.55 2.30 0.78
CA ILE A 447 -6.95 2.00 0.43
C ILE A 447 -7.32 2.45 -0.99
N GLY A 448 -6.51 3.30 -1.61
CA GLY A 448 -6.64 3.69 -3.01
C GLY A 448 -5.40 4.36 -3.57
N HIS A 449 -5.29 4.37 -4.89
CA HIS A 449 -4.14 4.90 -5.63
C HIS A 449 -4.62 5.54 -6.93
N ILE A 450 -4.13 6.75 -7.24
CA ILE A 450 -4.43 7.47 -8.47
C ILE A 450 -3.15 7.86 -9.21
N PHE A 451 -3.15 7.68 -10.53
CA PHE A 451 -2.00 7.86 -11.41
C PHE A 451 -2.34 8.72 -12.63
N GLN A 452 -1.42 9.58 -13.03
CA GLN A 452 -1.36 10.14 -14.37
C GLN A 452 -0.45 9.28 -15.25
N LEU A 453 -1.02 8.27 -15.90
CA LEU A 453 -0.28 7.34 -16.76
C LEU A 453 0.31 8.01 -18.01
N GLY A 454 -0.24 9.15 -18.40
CA GLY A 454 0.19 9.87 -19.60
C GLY A 454 -0.12 9.05 -20.84
N ARG A 455 0.84 8.96 -21.77
CA ARG A 455 0.65 8.32 -23.08
C ARG A 455 1.18 6.88 -23.15
N LYS A 456 1.69 6.30 -22.06
CA LYS A 456 2.39 4.99 -22.07
C LYS A 456 1.58 3.89 -22.79
N TYR A 457 0.37 3.61 -22.31
CA TYR A 457 -0.48 2.54 -22.84
C TYR A 457 -1.09 2.90 -24.19
N ALA A 458 -1.61 4.12 -24.33
CA ALA A 458 -2.19 4.61 -25.57
C ALA A 458 -1.16 4.57 -26.73
N GLN A 459 0.09 4.92 -26.47
CA GLN A 459 1.15 4.87 -27.47
C GLN A 459 1.52 3.42 -27.83
N ALA A 460 1.70 2.54 -26.83
CA ALA A 460 2.04 1.14 -27.06
C ALA A 460 0.94 0.39 -27.83
N LEU A 461 -0.33 0.66 -27.50
CA LEU A 461 -1.49 -0.02 -28.10
C LEU A 461 -2.08 0.74 -29.29
N GLY A 462 -1.51 1.89 -29.68
CA GLY A 462 -1.91 2.67 -30.84
C GLY A 462 -3.31 3.29 -30.73
N LEU A 463 -3.68 3.81 -29.56
CA LEU A 463 -4.88 4.62 -29.36
C LEU A 463 -4.59 6.08 -29.74
N THR A 464 -5.08 6.48 -30.91
CA THR A 464 -5.05 7.86 -31.40
C THR A 464 -6.44 8.34 -31.76
N VAL A 465 -6.66 9.66 -31.67
CA VAL A 465 -7.88 10.33 -32.14
C VAL A 465 -7.53 11.53 -33.00
N LEU A 466 -8.48 11.99 -33.83
CA LEU A 466 -8.34 13.28 -34.51
C LEU A 466 -8.61 14.42 -33.52
N ASP A 467 -7.73 15.42 -33.46
CA ASP A 467 -7.92 16.65 -32.70
C ASP A 467 -8.85 17.64 -33.42
N GLU A 468 -9.07 18.82 -32.82
CA GLU A 468 -9.91 19.89 -33.38
C GLU A 468 -9.45 20.42 -34.74
N ASN A 469 -8.17 20.21 -35.08
CA ASN A 469 -7.57 20.61 -36.36
C ASN A 469 -7.50 19.45 -37.36
N GLY A 470 -8.04 18.26 -37.01
CA GLY A 470 -8.00 17.06 -37.84
C GLY A 470 -6.64 16.35 -37.86
N LYS A 471 -5.75 16.65 -36.89
CA LYS A 471 -4.47 15.96 -36.74
C LYS A 471 -4.62 14.78 -35.78
N GLN A 472 -3.95 13.67 -36.09
CA GLN A 472 -3.88 12.55 -35.15
C GLN A 472 -3.05 12.91 -33.91
N VAL A 473 -3.63 12.69 -32.74
CA VAL A 473 -2.99 12.85 -31.43
C VAL A 473 -3.11 11.57 -30.63
N VAL A 474 -2.08 11.26 -29.83
CA VAL A 474 -2.10 10.13 -28.88
C VAL A 474 -2.86 10.58 -27.63
N VAL A 475 -3.86 9.78 -27.26
CA VAL A 475 -4.67 10.00 -26.05
C VAL A 475 -3.79 9.92 -24.81
N THR A 476 -4.03 10.80 -23.85
CA THR A 476 -3.38 10.75 -22.53
C THR A 476 -4.34 10.14 -21.52
N MET A 477 -3.81 9.39 -20.55
CA MET A 477 -4.59 8.51 -19.69
C MET A 477 -4.32 8.74 -18.21
N GLY A 478 -5.37 8.54 -17.40
CA GLY A 478 -5.26 8.38 -15.95
C GLY A 478 -5.75 7.00 -15.51
N SER A 479 -5.28 6.52 -14.36
CA SER A 479 -5.71 5.26 -13.74
C SER A 479 -5.98 5.46 -12.26
N TYR A 480 -7.07 4.87 -11.76
CA TYR A 480 -7.58 5.14 -10.43
C TYR A 480 -8.10 3.83 -9.80
N GLY A 481 -7.35 3.27 -8.84
CA GLY A 481 -7.69 2.05 -8.08
C GLY A 481 -8.22 2.32 -6.66
N ILE A 482 -9.24 1.57 -6.21
CA ILE A 482 -9.64 1.44 -4.79
C ILE A 482 -9.71 -0.05 -4.49
N GLY A 483 -9.01 -0.50 -3.46
CA GLY A 483 -9.09 -1.88 -2.99
C GLY A 483 -10.36 -2.09 -2.16
N VAL A 484 -11.51 -2.37 -2.79
CA VAL A 484 -12.82 -2.46 -2.11
C VAL A 484 -12.82 -3.46 -0.94
N THR A 485 -12.21 -4.63 -1.15
CA THR A 485 -12.07 -5.64 -0.07
C THR A 485 -11.12 -5.20 1.04
N ARG A 486 -10.06 -4.46 0.69
CA ARG A 486 -9.10 -3.89 1.63
C ARG A 486 -9.73 -2.75 2.44
N VAL A 487 -10.57 -1.93 1.83
CA VAL A 487 -11.41 -0.90 2.48
C VAL A 487 -12.34 -1.54 3.51
N LEU A 488 -12.98 -2.67 3.18
CA LEU A 488 -13.80 -3.41 4.15
C LEU A 488 -12.99 -3.89 5.36
N ALA A 489 -11.77 -4.40 5.14
CA ALA A 489 -10.89 -4.77 6.24
C ALA A 489 -10.40 -3.57 7.04
N ALA A 490 -10.10 -2.44 6.41
CA ALA A 490 -9.77 -1.19 7.09
C ALA A 490 -10.93 -0.71 7.98
N LEU A 491 -12.18 -0.79 7.49
CA LEU A 491 -13.36 -0.50 8.30
C LEU A 491 -13.46 -1.44 9.50
N ALA A 492 -13.23 -2.75 9.32
CA ALA A 492 -13.23 -3.71 10.42
C ALA A 492 -12.09 -3.45 11.43
N GLU A 493 -10.92 -3.00 10.96
CA GLU A 493 -9.78 -2.66 11.81
C GLU A 493 -10.05 -1.39 12.61
N ALA A 494 -10.65 -0.37 12.00
CA ALA A 494 -10.97 0.89 12.66
C ALA A 494 -12.17 0.77 13.62
N ASN A 495 -13.07 -0.20 13.39
CA ASN A 495 -14.34 -0.31 14.09
C ASN A 495 -14.50 -1.66 14.81
N HIS A 496 -13.75 -1.83 15.89
CA HIS A 496 -13.84 -2.99 16.76
C HIS A 496 -13.51 -2.66 18.23
N ASP A 497 -13.86 -3.59 19.12
CA ASP A 497 -13.45 -3.62 20.52
C ASP A 497 -13.02 -5.04 20.93
N ASP A 498 -12.71 -5.25 22.21
CA ASP A 498 -12.33 -6.56 22.75
C ASP A 498 -13.43 -7.64 22.59
N ALA A 499 -14.70 -7.24 22.45
CA ALA A 499 -15.83 -8.13 22.31
C ALA A 499 -16.09 -8.54 20.85
N GLY A 500 -15.79 -7.66 19.88
CA GLY A 500 -16.04 -7.94 18.47
C GLY A 500 -16.00 -6.74 17.54
N LEU A 501 -16.62 -6.92 16.36
CA LEU A 501 -16.81 -5.84 15.38
C LEU A 501 -17.80 -4.80 15.93
N ALA A 502 -17.72 -3.57 15.41
CA ALA A 502 -18.62 -2.46 15.77
C ALA A 502 -18.92 -1.57 14.55
N TRP A 503 -19.59 -2.12 13.54
CA TRP A 503 -19.76 -1.47 12.25
C TRP A 503 -20.46 -0.10 12.32
N PRO A 504 -20.03 0.88 11.51
CA PRO A 504 -20.83 2.06 11.21
C PRO A 504 -22.17 1.66 10.56
N ALA A 505 -23.25 2.36 10.90
CA ALA A 505 -24.60 1.93 10.56
C ALA A 505 -24.87 1.79 9.05
N HIS A 506 -24.29 2.68 8.24
CA HIS A 506 -24.48 2.70 6.79
C HIS A 506 -23.79 1.56 6.05
N VAL A 507 -22.81 0.87 6.67
CA VAL A 507 -22.14 -0.31 6.09
C VAL A 507 -22.42 -1.61 6.85
N ALA A 508 -23.02 -1.53 8.04
CA ALA A 508 -23.34 -2.70 8.86
C ALA A 508 -24.20 -3.74 8.10
N PRO A 509 -24.06 -5.04 8.38
CA PRO A 509 -24.85 -6.07 7.68
C PRO A 509 -26.37 -5.96 7.90
N ALA A 510 -26.76 -5.30 9.00
CA ALA A 510 -28.11 -4.91 9.38
C ALA A 510 -28.00 -3.72 10.35
N HIS A 511 -29.09 -2.99 10.58
CA HIS A 511 -29.10 -1.86 11.50
C HIS A 511 -29.40 -2.28 12.95
N VAL A 512 -30.33 -3.24 13.12
CA VAL A 512 -30.77 -3.72 14.45
C VAL A 512 -30.60 -5.23 14.57
N HIS A 513 -30.04 -5.69 15.68
CA HIS A 513 -30.01 -7.09 16.06
C HIS A 513 -31.04 -7.31 17.18
N VAL A 514 -32.16 -7.93 16.83
CA VAL A 514 -33.21 -8.30 17.78
C VAL A 514 -32.86 -9.65 18.40
N VAL A 515 -32.78 -9.73 19.72
CA VAL A 515 -32.38 -10.95 20.44
C VAL A 515 -33.51 -11.41 21.36
N ALA A 516 -34.15 -12.52 21.01
CA ALA A 516 -35.09 -13.21 21.90
C ALA A 516 -34.33 -14.10 22.89
N THR A 517 -34.55 -13.92 24.19
CA THR A 517 -33.85 -14.67 25.25
C THR A 517 -34.77 -15.59 26.04
N GLY A 518 -34.22 -16.71 26.54
CA GLY A 518 -34.99 -17.67 27.33
C GLY A 518 -35.70 -18.73 26.49
N LYS A 519 -36.84 -19.23 26.97
CA LYS A 519 -37.60 -20.33 26.36
C LYS A 519 -39.11 -20.03 26.21
N ASP A 520 -39.54 -18.86 26.66
CA ASP A 520 -40.95 -18.49 26.67
C ASP A 520 -41.39 -18.09 25.26
N ALA A 521 -42.47 -18.72 24.76
CA ALA A 521 -43.01 -18.44 23.43
C ALA A 521 -43.39 -16.97 23.27
N ALA A 522 -43.92 -16.32 24.32
CA ALA A 522 -44.30 -14.92 24.27
C ALA A 522 -43.13 -13.99 23.94
N VAL A 523 -41.91 -14.33 24.39
CA VAL A 523 -40.69 -13.56 24.08
C VAL A 523 -40.33 -13.66 22.59
N PHE A 524 -40.46 -14.86 22.00
CA PHE A 524 -40.15 -15.06 20.58
C PHE A 524 -41.24 -14.48 19.66
N GLU A 525 -42.51 -14.56 20.06
CA GLU A 525 -43.63 -13.94 19.35
C GLU A 525 -43.52 -12.42 19.36
N GLU A 526 -43.15 -11.82 20.49
CA GLU A 526 -42.99 -10.37 20.59
C GLU A 526 -41.75 -9.88 19.84
N ALA A 527 -40.61 -10.59 19.94
CA ALA A 527 -39.42 -10.28 19.16
C ALA A 527 -39.66 -10.39 17.65
N GLU A 528 -40.46 -11.36 17.22
CA GLU A 528 -40.91 -11.52 15.84
C GLU A 528 -41.76 -10.32 15.38
N ARG A 529 -42.74 -9.91 16.20
CA ARG A 529 -43.59 -8.74 15.92
C ARG A 529 -42.75 -7.48 15.75
N ILE A 530 -41.88 -7.20 16.72
CA ILE A 530 -40.95 -6.04 16.69
C ILE A 530 -40.08 -6.09 15.44
N SER A 531 -39.49 -7.25 15.11
CA SER A 531 -38.64 -7.41 13.93
C SER A 531 -39.39 -7.13 12.62
N GLY A 532 -40.64 -7.63 12.50
CA GLY A 532 -41.48 -7.38 11.34
C GLY A 532 -41.86 -5.91 11.18
N GLU A 533 -42.17 -5.22 12.29
CA GLU A 533 -42.52 -3.79 12.27
C GLU A 533 -41.31 -2.90 11.93
N LEU A 534 -40.12 -3.21 12.45
CA LEU A 534 -38.89 -2.53 12.07
C LEU A 534 -38.64 -2.64 10.56
N VAL A 535 -38.76 -3.84 10.01
CA VAL A 535 -38.58 -4.09 8.57
C VAL A 535 -39.63 -3.37 7.74
N ALA A 536 -40.88 -3.31 8.21
CA ALA A 536 -41.93 -2.52 7.55
C ALA A 536 -41.62 -1.02 7.50
N ARG A 537 -40.70 -0.54 8.35
CA ARG A 537 -40.20 0.84 8.36
C ARG A 537 -38.85 1.03 7.65
N GLY A 538 -38.40 0.03 6.89
CA GLY A 538 -37.14 0.10 6.14
C GLY A 538 -35.89 -0.14 6.99
N VAL A 539 -36.03 -0.67 8.21
CA VAL A 539 -34.89 -1.05 9.04
C VAL A 539 -34.45 -2.47 8.72
N GLU A 540 -33.18 -2.65 8.36
CA GLU A 540 -32.57 -3.97 8.23
C GLU A 540 -32.36 -4.61 9.62
N VAL A 541 -32.82 -5.85 9.79
CA VAL A 541 -32.86 -6.56 11.06
C VAL A 541 -32.18 -7.93 10.96
N ILE A 542 -31.31 -8.25 11.93
CA ILE A 542 -30.97 -9.64 12.29
C ILE A 542 -31.83 -10.03 13.49
N TYR A 543 -32.64 -11.06 13.37
CA TYR A 543 -33.40 -11.64 14.46
C TYR A 543 -32.76 -12.94 14.94
N ASP A 544 -32.22 -12.95 16.17
CA ASP A 544 -31.77 -14.17 16.85
C ASP A 544 -32.93 -14.96 17.45
N ASP A 545 -33.58 -15.73 16.58
CA ASP A 545 -34.72 -16.60 16.86
C ASP A 545 -34.33 -18.00 17.36
N ARG A 546 -33.06 -18.26 17.68
CA ARG A 546 -32.58 -19.61 18.06
C ARG A 546 -33.10 -20.03 19.44
N PRO A 547 -34.01 -21.03 19.58
CA PRO A 547 -34.70 -21.30 20.85
C PRO A 547 -33.87 -22.15 21.84
N LYS A 548 -32.80 -22.79 21.36
CA LYS A 548 -31.96 -23.72 22.14
C LYS A 548 -30.60 -23.12 22.53
N VAL A 549 -30.37 -21.85 22.25
CA VAL A 549 -29.12 -21.15 22.53
C VAL A 549 -29.29 -20.29 23.77
N SER A 550 -28.36 -20.41 24.73
CA SER A 550 -28.41 -19.65 25.97
C SER A 550 -28.25 -18.14 25.72
N PRO A 551 -28.88 -17.25 26.52
CA PRO A 551 -28.77 -15.80 26.36
C PRO A 551 -27.31 -15.31 26.28
N GLY A 552 -26.43 -15.81 27.14
CA GLY A 552 -25.01 -15.41 27.13
C GLY A 552 -24.27 -15.74 25.82
N VAL A 553 -24.65 -16.81 25.12
CA VAL A 553 -24.09 -17.11 23.78
C VAL A 553 -24.68 -16.18 22.74
N LYS A 554 -25.98 -15.86 22.82
CA LYS A 554 -26.62 -14.90 21.92
C LYS A 554 -25.99 -13.51 22.01
N PHE A 555 -25.72 -13.04 23.23
CA PHE A 555 -25.05 -11.75 23.45
C PHE A 555 -23.62 -11.74 22.89
N LYS A 556 -22.84 -12.80 23.14
CA LYS A 556 -21.49 -12.93 22.56
C LYS A 556 -21.50 -12.96 21.03
N ASP A 557 -22.46 -13.67 20.44
CA ASP A 557 -22.62 -13.67 18.98
C ASP A 557 -23.00 -12.27 18.49
N ALA A 558 -23.94 -11.59 19.15
CA ALA A 558 -24.37 -10.25 18.77
C ALA A 558 -23.24 -9.21 18.86
N GLU A 559 -22.43 -9.28 19.92
CA GLU A 559 -21.24 -8.45 20.11
C GLU A 559 -20.20 -8.72 19.03
N LEU A 560 -19.95 -10.01 18.72
CA LEU A 560 -19.00 -10.41 17.69
C LEU A 560 -19.43 -10.00 16.28
N LEU A 561 -20.72 -10.10 15.96
CA LEU A 561 -21.28 -9.72 14.66
C LEU A 561 -21.24 -8.21 14.42
N GLY A 562 -21.34 -7.41 15.48
CA GLY A 562 -21.11 -5.97 15.43
C GLY A 562 -22.20 -5.12 14.81
N VAL A 563 -23.46 -5.56 14.91
CA VAL A 563 -24.63 -4.78 14.48
C VAL A 563 -24.81 -3.55 15.39
N PRO A 564 -25.00 -2.33 14.87
CA PRO A 564 -24.92 -1.08 15.63
C PRO A 564 -25.92 -0.95 16.78
N VAL A 565 -27.13 -1.49 16.63
CA VAL A 565 -28.19 -1.43 17.64
C VAL A 565 -28.57 -2.85 18.05
N LEU A 566 -28.61 -3.10 19.35
CA LEU A 566 -29.12 -4.35 19.93
C LEU A 566 -30.44 -4.08 20.64
N LEU A 567 -31.47 -4.86 20.31
CA LEU A 567 -32.77 -4.83 20.98
C LEU A 567 -33.03 -6.20 21.59
N VAL A 568 -33.11 -6.28 22.91
CA VAL A 568 -33.26 -7.54 23.65
C VAL A 568 -34.69 -7.67 24.16
N VAL A 569 -35.36 -8.73 23.72
CA VAL A 569 -36.64 -9.17 24.27
C VAL A 569 -36.37 -10.35 25.21
N GLY A 570 -36.77 -10.21 26.46
CA GLY A 570 -36.40 -11.18 27.50
C GLY A 570 -37.32 -11.14 28.71
N ARG A 571 -36.77 -11.40 29.89
CA ARG A 571 -37.56 -11.48 31.14
C ARG A 571 -38.33 -10.20 31.47
N GLY A 572 -37.80 -9.03 31.08
CA GLY A 572 -38.48 -7.74 31.28
C GLY A 572 -39.80 -7.60 30.51
N LEU A 573 -40.09 -8.48 29.56
CA LEU A 573 -41.36 -8.47 28.83
C LEU A 573 -42.57 -8.63 29.78
N ALA A 574 -42.41 -9.40 30.86
CA ALA A 574 -43.45 -9.56 31.88
C ALA A 574 -43.77 -8.24 32.62
N ASP A 575 -42.80 -7.33 32.68
CA ASP A 575 -42.93 -5.99 33.25
C ASP A 575 -43.25 -4.92 32.18
N GLY A 576 -43.50 -5.34 30.94
CA GLY A 576 -43.85 -4.46 29.82
C GLY A 576 -42.67 -3.68 29.23
N VAL A 577 -41.43 -4.15 29.42
CA VAL A 577 -40.21 -3.48 28.93
C VAL A 577 -39.30 -4.38 28.09
N VAL A 578 -38.54 -3.76 27.19
CA VAL A 578 -37.43 -4.34 26.44
C VAL A 578 -36.16 -3.54 26.68
N GLU A 579 -35.00 -4.14 26.43
CA GLU A 579 -33.72 -3.44 26.51
C GLU A 579 -33.27 -3.00 25.11
N LEU A 580 -32.87 -1.75 24.98
CA LEU A 580 -32.24 -1.20 23.77
C LEU A 580 -30.83 -0.73 24.13
N ARG A 581 -29.83 -1.08 23.33
CA ARG A 581 -28.45 -0.61 23.53
C ARG A 581 -27.72 -0.39 22.22
N ALA A 582 -26.81 0.58 22.20
CA ALA A 582 -25.83 0.68 21.12
C ALA A 582 -24.79 -0.45 21.26
N ARG A 583 -24.17 -0.87 20.15
CA ARG A 583 -23.11 -1.90 20.16
C ARG A 583 -21.96 -1.54 21.10
N MET A 584 -21.57 -0.27 21.13
CA MET A 584 -20.58 0.30 22.05
C MET A 584 -21.25 1.35 22.93
N GLY A 585 -22.15 0.93 23.82
CA GLY A 585 -22.85 1.86 24.69
C GLY A 585 -23.62 1.20 25.81
N GLU A 586 -24.21 2.05 26.65
CA GLU A 586 -25.04 1.60 27.77
C GLU A 586 -26.40 1.10 27.30
N ALA A 587 -26.97 0.22 28.12
CA ALA A 587 -28.31 -0.30 27.92
C ALA A 587 -29.35 0.60 28.58
N GLU A 588 -30.45 0.82 27.86
CA GLU A 588 -31.63 1.49 28.39
C GLU A 588 -32.85 0.56 28.33
N GLN A 589 -33.76 0.72 29.30
CA GLN A 589 -35.06 0.06 29.28
C GLN A 589 -36.06 0.95 28.53
N ALA A 590 -36.81 0.35 27.62
CA ALA A 590 -37.88 1.00 26.88
C ALA A 590 -39.21 0.24 27.08
N PRO A 591 -40.35 0.93 27.23
CA PRO A 591 -41.66 0.29 27.14
C PRO A 591 -41.78 -0.48 25.82
N VAL A 592 -42.36 -1.68 25.86
CA VAL A 592 -42.54 -2.53 24.66
C VAL A 592 -43.29 -1.79 23.54
N ALA A 593 -44.26 -0.94 23.90
CA ALA A 593 -45.02 -0.12 22.96
C ALA A 593 -44.16 0.89 22.18
N ASP A 594 -43.07 1.38 22.79
CA ASP A 594 -42.20 2.40 22.20
C ASP A 594 -40.95 1.79 21.54
N ALA A 595 -40.75 0.47 21.68
CA ALA A 595 -39.52 -0.23 21.29
C ALA A 595 -39.15 -0.01 19.82
N VAL A 596 -40.13 -0.15 18.93
CA VAL A 596 -39.94 0.03 17.48
C VAL A 596 -39.61 1.49 17.17
N ASP A 597 -40.33 2.43 17.78
CA ASP A 597 -40.12 3.86 17.55
C ASP A 597 -38.73 4.32 17.98
N ARG A 598 -38.30 3.94 19.17
CA ARG A 598 -36.96 4.25 19.67
C ARG A 598 -35.86 3.61 18.84
N ALA A 599 -36.03 2.35 18.44
CA ALA A 599 -35.03 1.67 17.62
C ALA A 599 -34.88 2.34 16.24
N VAL A 600 -35.98 2.74 15.59
CA VAL A 600 -35.91 3.48 14.32
C VAL A 600 -35.31 4.86 14.50
N GLU A 601 -35.71 5.61 15.53
CA GLU A 601 -35.12 6.92 15.83
C GLU A 601 -33.61 6.78 16.01
N ARG A 602 -33.16 5.76 16.74
CA ARG A 602 -31.74 5.47 16.93
C ARG A 602 -31.03 5.14 15.62
N VAL A 603 -31.63 4.33 14.76
CA VAL A 603 -31.07 4.00 13.44
C VAL A 603 -30.96 5.25 12.57
N GLN A 604 -31.99 6.10 12.55
CA GLN A 604 -31.97 7.36 11.81
C GLN A 604 -30.87 8.29 12.31
N GLN A 605 -30.73 8.46 13.62
CA GLN A 605 -29.63 9.24 14.21
C GLN A 605 -28.23 8.74 13.81
N LEU A 606 -28.07 7.42 13.64
CA LEU A 606 -26.79 6.83 13.24
C LEU A 606 -26.50 6.93 11.74
N LEU A 607 -27.54 7.04 10.90
CA LEU A 607 -27.40 7.17 9.45
C LEU A 607 -27.23 8.63 9.00
N GLY A 608 -27.56 9.60 9.87
CA GLY A 608 -27.63 11.02 9.53
C GLY A 608 -28.90 11.35 8.75
#